data_AF-A0A6C0BKK5-F1
#
_entry.id   AF-A0A6C0BKK5-F1
#
_cell.length_a   1.000
_cell.length_b   1.000
_cell.length_c   1.000
_cell.angle_alpha   90.00
_cell.angle_beta   90.00
_cell.angle_gamma   90.00
#
_symmetry.space_group_name_H-M   'P 1'
#
loop_
_entity.id
_entity.type
_entity.pdbx_description
1 polymer ?
#
loop_
_entity_poly.entity_id
_entity_poly.type
_entity_poly.pdbx_seq_one_letter_code
_entity_poly.pdbx_strand_id
1 'polypeptide(L)'
;MSFPIYIIYYIYLPHPQTWQKIVTGQIQDLIVSGLLEQCHLSCCLCGKEKIMDCVETRITQLLSDSQQPFHVEFLKSTENHYEYPGIEHMHSLAQDHSQSLFVYLHTKSMSRTTTSNCLTRPLDNILLTRTLLWDHHHIRNLFEHDHHVNKAGLCPARGGWIWFNFFWVRGSYLTNCKKTRKISNRFRYEDWLGTSYQRETLPPPSSVSQLSYDCYNLTNKRIGIPYYPEEACLVLRNLFPRFHYQVIDHPIEQATYGTLEHWVNVTQRLLCALIQTHSVIINNALVGQDPCLGRKKQLSISLKNGSKIILGENTLVLFAIPIPIPIPIPIPIPTLAHKTASTPIPLPKSITPGPK
;
A
#
# COMPACT_ATOMS: atom_id res chain seq x y z
N MET A 1 -5.29 22.00 -5.46
CA MET A 1 -6.03 21.10 -6.38
C MET A 1 -5.41 19.74 -6.27
N SER A 2 -6.23 18.69 -6.18
CA SER A 2 -5.71 17.34 -5.94
C SER A 2 -5.25 16.69 -7.24
N PHE A 3 -4.04 16.12 -7.26
CA PHE A 3 -3.52 15.44 -8.45
C PHE A 3 -4.40 14.26 -8.85
N PRO A 4 -4.79 14.11 -10.13
CA PRO A 4 -5.28 12.83 -10.63
C PRO A 4 -4.20 11.75 -10.46
N ILE A 5 -4.60 10.51 -10.20
CA ILE A 5 -3.66 9.41 -9.94
C ILE A 5 -3.82 8.36 -11.04
N TYR A 6 -2.71 7.92 -11.62
CA TYR A 6 -2.65 6.85 -12.60
C TYR A 6 -1.80 5.71 -12.05
N ILE A 7 -2.38 4.52 -11.90
CA ILE A 7 -1.68 3.34 -11.42
C ILE A 7 -1.36 2.46 -12.61
N ILE A 8 -0.07 2.20 -12.82
CA ILE A 8 0.42 1.32 -13.86
C ILE A 8 0.90 0.03 -13.21
N TYR A 9 0.13 -1.04 -13.42
CA TYR A 9 0.41 -2.35 -12.87
C TYR A 9 0.88 -3.31 -13.96
N TYR A 10 2.20 -3.54 -14.03
CA TYR A 10 2.79 -4.49 -14.97
C TYR A 10 2.73 -5.93 -14.43
N ILE A 11 2.09 -6.82 -15.17
CA ILE A 11 1.79 -8.20 -14.77
C ILE A 11 2.46 -9.17 -15.76
N TYR A 12 3.57 -9.77 -15.33
CA TYR A 12 4.27 -10.80 -16.09
C TYR A 12 3.79 -12.20 -15.67
N LEU A 13 3.37 -13.01 -16.65
CA LEU A 13 2.69 -14.28 -16.47
C LEU A 13 3.47 -15.44 -17.12
N PRO A 14 4.64 -15.81 -16.58
CA PRO A 14 5.47 -16.87 -17.16
C PRO A 14 4.86 -18.26 -16.96
N HIS A 15 4.06 -18.44 -15.90
CA HIS A 15 3.54 -19.74 -15.49
C HIS A 15 2.07 -19.64 -15.02
N PRO A 16 1.21 -20.63 -15.33
CA PRO A 16 -0.22 -20.57 -15.04
C PRO A 16 -0.58 -20.70 -13.55
N GLN A 17 0.31 -21.26 -12.71
CA GLN A 17 -0.04 -21.63 -11.34
C GLN A 17 0.34 -20.58 -10.28
N THR A 18 1.26 -19.65 -10.61
CA THR A 18 1.75 -18.68 -9.64
C THR A 18 0.85 -17.46 -9.51
N TRP A 19 0.25 -17.02 -10.62
CA TRP A 19 -0.19 -15.63 -10.72
C TRP A 19 -1.32 -15.30 -9.75
N GLN A 20 -2.18 -16.28 -9.45
CA GLN A 20 -3.38 -16.09 -8.64
C GLN A 20 -3.06 -15.43 -7.30
N LYS A 21 -2.07 -15.95 -6.55
CA LYS A 21 -1.75 -15.43 -5.22
C LYS A 21 -1.09 -14.06 -5.24
N ILE A 22 -0.24 -13.79 -6.25
CA ILE A 22 0.46 -12.50 -6.35
C ILE A 22 -0.50 -11.43 -6.85
N VAL A 23 -1.18 -11.68 -7.97
CA VAL A 23 -2.10 -10.70 -8.56
C VAL A 23 -3.29 -10.45 -7.66
N THR A 24 -3.95 -11.49 -7.14
CA THR A 24 -5.07 -11.32 -6.21
C THR A 24 -4.65 -10.52 -4.98
N GLY A 25 -3.50 -10.85 -4.39
CA GLY A 25 -3.00 -10.14 -3.21
C GLY A 25 -2.68 -8.66 -3.49
N GLN A 26 -2.08 -8.35 -4.64
CA GLN A 26 -1.75 -6.96 -5.02
C GLN A 26 -3.01 -6.14 -5.32
N ILE A 27 -4.02 -6.72 -5.98
CA ILE A 27 -5.31 -6.06 -6.21
C ILE A 27 -6.08 -5.87 -4.91
N GLN A 28 -6.06 -6.85 -4.00
CA GLN A 28 -6.64 -6.70 -2.68
C GLN A 28 -5.97 -5.58 -1.89
N ASP A 29 -4.63 -5.50 -1.90
CA ASP A 29 -3.92 -4.38 -1.25
C ASP A 29 -4.34 -3.02 -1.86
N LEU A 30 -4.59 -2.95 -3.17
CA LEU A 30 -5.12 -1.74 -3.83
C LEU A 30 -6.54 -1.38 -3.37
N ILE A 31 -7.47 -2.34 -3.38
CA ILE A 31 -8.85 -2.16 -2.91
C ILE A 31 -8.86 -1.64 -1.47
N VAL A 32 -8.07 -2.28 -0.62
CA VAL A 32 -7.99 -2.00 0.82
C VAL A 32 -7.36 -0.65 1.10
N SER A 33 -6.42 -0.22 0.26
CA SER A 33 -5.83 1.11 0.39
C SER A 33 -6.83 2.24 0.18
N GLY A 34 -7.98 1.99 -0.46
CA GLY A 34 -8.96 3.02 -0.85
C GLY A 34 -8.50 3.91 -2.01
N LEU A 35 -7.34 3.62 -2.61
CA LEU A 35 -6.77 4.44 -3.68
C LEU A 35 -7.56 4.36 -4.99
N LEU A 36 -8.32 3.27 -5.20
CA LEU A 36 -9.04 3.00 -6.45
C LEU A 36 -10.10 4.04 -6.79
N GLU A 37 -10.77 4.62 -5.79
CA GLU A 37 -11.83 5.62 -5.98
C GLU A 37 -11.34 6.91 -6.66
N GLN A 38 -10.03 7.14 -6.66
CA GLN A 38 -9.41 8.40 -7.08
C GLN A 38 -8.36 8.19 -8.18
N CYS A 39 -8.34 7.01 -8.81
CA CYS A 39 -7.32 6.67 -9.78
C CYS A 39 -7.84 6.00 -11.05
N HIS A 40 -7.04 6.11 -12.11
CA HIS A 40 -7.13 5.26 -13.29
C HIS A 40 -6.14 4.09 -13.14
N LEU A 41 -6.63 2.85 -13.22
CA LEU A 41 -5.79 1.65 -13.16
C LEU A 41 -5.52 1.08 -14.56
N SER A 42 -4.26 1.04 -14.97
CA SER A 42 -3.82 0.37 -16.20
C SER A 42 -3.12 -0.94 -15.86
N CYS A 43 -3.71 -2.07 -16.24
CA CYS A 43 -3.13 -3.40 -16.09
C CYS A 43 -2.42 -3.84 -17.37
N CYS A 44 -1.09 -3.84 -17.37
CA CYS A 44 -0.26 -4.27 -18.50
C CYS A 44 0.07 -5.76 -18.37
N LEU A 45 -0.74 -6.63 -18.99
CA LEU A 45 -0.62 -8.09 -18.97
C LEU A 45 0.38 -8.58 -20.02
N CYS A 46 1.33 -9.42 -19.60
CA CYS A 46 2.31 -10.04 -20.47
C CYS A 46 2.39 -11.56 -20.25
N GLY A 47 2.00 -12.36 -21.25
CA GLY A 47 2.06 -13.82 -21.16
C GLY A 47 1.22 -14.53 -22.21
N LYS A 48 0.86 -15.80 -21.94
CA LYS A 48 -0.04 -16.56 -22.83
C LYS A 48 -1.45 -15.99 -22.77
N GLU A 49 -2.08 -15.82 -23.93
CA GLU A 49 -3.41 -15.21 -24.09
C GLU A 49 -4.45 -15.79 -23.12
N LYS A 50 -4.63 -17.11 -23.11
CA LYS A 50 -5.55 -17.79 -22.17
C LYS A 50 -5.30 -17.45 -20.70
N ILE A 51 -4.04 -17.27 -20.29
CA ILE A 51 -3.71 -16.91 -18.91
C ILE A 51 -4.05 -15.43 -18.65
N MET A 52 -3.77 -14.55 -19.61
CA MET A 52 -4.13 -13.13 -19.52
C MET A 52 -5.64 -12.94 -19.36
N ASP A 53 -6.45 -13.70 -20.10
CA ASP A 53 -7.92 -13.64 -20.00
C ASP A 53 -8.41 -14.09 -18.61
N CYS A 54 -7.81 -15.15 -18.04
CA CYS A 54 -8.10 -15.58 -16.68
C CYS A 54 -7.72 -14.51 -15.65
N VAL A 55 -6.60 -13.83 -15.85
CA VAL A 55 -6.12 -12.76 -14.96
C VAL A 55 -7.06 -11.56 -15.03
N GLU A 56 -7.38 -11.09 -16.23
CA GLU A 56 -8.33 -9.99 -16.46
C GLU A 56 -9.68 -10.27 -15.80
N THR A 57 -10.26 -11.45 -16.09
CA THR A 57 -11.53 -11.88 -15.47
C THR A 57 -11.45 -11.82 -13.95
N ARG A 58 -10.34 -12.31 -13.37
CA ARG A 58 -10.16 -12.32 -11.92
C ARG A 58 -10.01 -10.92 -11.32
N ILE A 59 -9.26 -10.03 -11.98
CA ILE A 59 -9.10 -8.64 -11.54
C ILE A 59 -10.46 -7.94 -11.57
N THR A 60 -11.19 -8.03 -12.69
CA THR A 60 -12.53 -7.45 -12.83
C THR A 60 -13.51 -7.95 -11.78
N GLN A 61 -13.47 -9.27 -11.48
CA GLN A 61 -14.29 -9.85 -10.43
C GLN A 61 -13.96 -9.25 -9.06
N LEU A 62 -12.68 -9.19 -8.68
CA LEU A 62 -12.25 -8.63 -7.40
C LEU A 62 -12.65 -7.15 -7.24
N LEU A 63 -12.48 -6.37 -8.31
CA LEU A 63 -12.87 -4.96 -8.32
C LEU A 63 -14.39 -4.79 -8.20
N SER A 64 -15.18 -5.61 -8.90
CA SER A 64 -16.65 -5.59 -8.82
C SER A 64 -17.15 -5.99 -7.44
N ASP A 65 -16.56 -7.02 -6.84
CA ASP A 65 -16.91 -7.50 -5.50
C ASP A 65 -16.62 -6.44 -4.41
N SER A 66 -15.69 -5.52 -4.66
CA SER A 66 -15.33 -4.45 -3.71
C SER A 66 -16.40 -3.37 -3.56
N GLN A 67 -17.33 -3.25 -4.51
CA GLN A 67 -18.34 -2.19 -4.60
C GLN A 67 -17.77 -0.76 -4.67
N GLN A 68 -16.45 -0.58 -4.80
CA GLN A 68 -15.84 0.73 -5.03
C GLN A 68 -16.00 1.14 -6.50
N PRO A 69 -16.19 2.42 -6.81
CA PRO A 69 -16.05 2.91 -8.18
C PRO A 69 -14.61 2.68 -8.64
N PHE A 70 -14.43 2.11 -9.83
CA PHE A 70 -13.12 1.90 -10.43
C PHE A 70 -13.15 2.22 -11.92
N HIS A 71 -12.01 2.65 -12.44
CA HIS A 71 -11.75 2.71 -13.87
C HIS A 71 -10.49 1.88 -14.14
N VAL A 72 -10.64 0.81 -14.93
CA VAL A 72 -9.57 -0.13 -15.24
C VAL A 72 -9.46 -0.32 -16.76
N GLU A 73 -8.24 -0.31 -17.26
CA GLU A 73 -7.93 -0.70 -18.64
C GLU A 73 -6.94 -1.86 -18.67
N PHE A 74 -7.05 -2.71 -19.68
CA PHE A 74 -6.17 -3.85 -19.88
C PHE A 74 -5.38 -3.71 -21.18
N LEU A 75 -4.05 -3.79 -21.05
CA LEU A 75 -3.12 -3.81 -22.18
C LEU A 75 -2.46 -5.17 -22.23
N LYS A 76 -2.60 -5.89 -23.34
CA LYS A 76 -2.10 -7.28 -23.47
C LYS A 76 -0.92 -7.36 -24.43
N SER A 77 0.06 -8.19 -24.07
CA SER A 77 1.17 -8.55 -24.94
C SER A 77 1.55 -10.02 -24.76
N THR A 78 1.78 -10.73 -25.87
CA THR A 78 2.26 -12.12 -25.85
C THR A 78 3.78 -12.22 -25.81
N GLU A 79 4.48 -11.10 -26.06
CA GLU A 79 5.93 -11.04 -26.10
C GLU A 79 6.49 -10.49 -24.78
N ASN A 80 7.48 -11.21 -24.21
CA ASN A 80 8.15 -10.75 -23.01
C ASN A 80 9.18 -9.66 -23.32
N HIS A 81 8.76 -8.41 -23.18
CA HIS A 81 9.65 -7.23 -23.23
C HIS A 81 10.08 -6.76 -21.84
N TYR A 82 10.01 -7.63 -20.83
CA TYR A 82 10.16 -7.27 -19.42
C TYR A 82 9.23 -6.10 -19.07
N GLU A 83 9.69 -5.17 -18.22
CA GLU A 83 8.90 -4.04 -17.75
C GLU A 83 8.62 -2.95 -18.81
N TYR A 84 9.17 -3.07 -20.03
CA TYR A 84 8.98 -2.08 -21.10
C TYR A 84 7.51 -1.70 -21.34
N PRO A 85 6.55 -2.62 -21.50
CA PRO A 85 5.17 -2.23 -21.84
C PRO A 85 4.53 -1.39 -20.74
N GLY A 86 4.84 -1.66 -19.47
CA GLY A 86 4.36 -0.87 -18.35
C GLY A 86 5.00 0.52 -18.33
N ILE A 87 6.33 0.59 -18.44
CA ILE A 87 7.06 1.85 -18.36
C ILE A 87 6.76 2.76 -19.56
N GLU A 88 6.70 2.21 -20.78
CA GLU A 88 6.33 3.00 -21.98
C GLU A 88 4.90 3.52 -21.88
N HIS A 89 3.95 2.72 -21.40
CA HIS A 89 2.58 3.18 -21.20
C HIS A 89 2.51 4.34 -20.20
N MET A 90 3.21 4.20 -19.06
CA MET A 90 3.32 5.27 -18.07
C MET A 90 3.93 6.54 -18.65
N HIS A 91 5.02 6.41 -19.42
CA HIS A 91 5.70 7.55 -20.05
C HIS A 91 4.83 8.25 -21.08
N SER A 92 4.09 7.48 -21.88
CA SER A 92 3.13 7.98 -22.86
C SER A 92 1.99 8.75 -22.18
N LEU A 93 1.34 8.16 -21.18
CA LEU A 93 0.26 8.81 -20.43
C LEU A 93 0.74 10.11 -19.76
N ALA A 94 1.96 10.15 -19.27
CA ALA A 94 2.51 11.35 -18.63
C ALA A 94 2.67 12.53 -19.61
N GLN A 95 2.81 12.29 -20.92
CA GLN A 95 2.85 13.38 -21.91
C GLN A 95 1.52 14.15 -21.94
N ASP A 96 0.41 13.42 -21.89
CA ASP A 96 -0.93 13.99 -21.92
C ASP A 96 -1.42 14.42 -20.53
N HIS A 97 -0.83 13.86 -19.47
CA HIS A 97 -1.23 14.03 -18.08
C HIS A 97 -0.07 14.49 -17.18
N SER A 98 0.68 15.50 -17.63
CA SER A 98 1.85 16.01 -16.91
C SER A 98 1.56 16.56 -15.50
N GLN A 99 0.31 16.96 -15.23
CA GLN A 99 -0.13 17.45 -13.91
C GLN A 99 -0.73 16.35 -13.03
N SER A 100 -0.41 15.09 -13.28
CA SER A 100 -0.90 13.93 -12.51
C SER A 100 0.22 13.28 -11.69
N LEU A 101 -0.16 12.41 -10.75
CA LEU A 101 0.74 11.48 -10.10
C LEU A 101 0.61 10.10 -10.72
N PHE A 102 1.74 9.43 -10.88
CA PHE A 102 1.81 8.07 -11.39
C PHE A 102 2.33 7.14 -10.30
N VAL A 103 1.71 5.98 -10.17
CA VAL A 103 2.14 4.88 -9.29
C VAL A 103 2.51 3.72 -10.18
N TYR A 104 3.74 3.21 -10.05
CA TYR A 104 4.19 2.03 -10.78
C TYR A 104 4.45 0.88 -9.83
N LEU A 105 3.94 -0.29 -10.18
CA LEU A 105 4.21 -1.55 -9.49
C LEU A 105 4.18 -2.70 -10.49
N HIS A 106 4.79 -3.83 -10.12
CA HIS A 106 4.75 -5.03 -10.94
C HIS A 106 4.68 -6.32 -10.13
N THR A 107 4.48 -7.43 -10.84
CA THR A 107 4.44 -8.77 -10.25
C THR A 107 5.84 -9.30 -9.93
N LYS A 108 6.50 -8.70 -8.94
CA LYS A 108 7.79 -9.19 -8.43
C LYS A 108 7.66 -10.61 -7.89
N SER A 109 8.69 -11.43 -8.13
CA SER A 109 8.84 -12.81 -7.63
C SER A 109 7.98 -13.87 -8.33
N MET A 110 7.38 -13.57 -9.49
CA MET A 110 6.62 -14.54 -10.31
C MET A 110 7.39 -15.79 -10.77
N SER A 111 8.72 -15.69 -10.91
CA SER A 111 9.58 -16.81 -11.33
C SER A 111 10.12 -17.65 -10.16
N ARG A 112 10.00 -17.17 -8.92
CA ARG A 112 10.58 -17.82 -7.72
C ARG A 112 9.62 -18.77 -7.00
N THR A 113 8.35 -18.71 -7.34
CA THR A 113 7.27 -19.46 -6.67
C THR A 113 6.99 -20.81 -7.31
N THR A 114 7.63 -21.14 -8.44
CA THR A 114 7.47 -22.43 -9.13
C THR A 114 8.10 -23.59 -8.34
N THR A 115 9.04 -23.32 -7.44
CA THR A 115 9.77 -24.33 -6.68
C THR A 115 9.24 -24.57 -5.27
N SER A 116 8.27 -23.78 -4.82
CA SER A 116 7.71 -23.90 -3.48
C SER A 116 6.21 -24.17 -3.57
N ASN A 117 5.73 -25.27 -2.98
CA ASN A 117 4.31 -25.53 -2.63
C ASN A 117 3.75 -24.52 -1.61
N CYS A 118 4.31 -23.32 -1.58
CA CYS A 118 3.95 -22.26 -0.67
C CYS A 118 2.59 -21.71 -1.12
N LEU A 119 1.57 -22.00 -0.32
CA LEU A 119 0.20 -21.51 -0.48
C LEU A 119 0.10 -19.98 -0.36
N THR A 120 1.18 -19.30 0.06
CA THR A 120 1.17 -17.87 0.38
C THR A 120 1.98 -17.04 -0.64
N ARG A 121 1.60 -15.76 -0.72
CA ARG A 121 2.27 -14.73 -1.51
C ARG A 121 3.65 -14.42 -0.91
N PRO A 122 4.71 -14.25 -1.72
CA PRO A 122 6.04 -13.91 -1.22
C PRO A 122 6.03 -12.64 -0.37
N LEU A 123 6.75 -12.66 0.76
CA LEU A 123 6.75 -11.56 1.73
C LEU A 123 7.32 -10.25 1.15
N ASP A 124 8.38 -10.33 0.35
CA ASP A 124 8.95 -9.16 -0.33
C ASP A 124 7.93 -8.46 -1.21
N ASN A 125 7.07 -9.24 -1.89
CA ASN A 125 5.97 -8.72 -2.68
C ASN A 125 4.89 -8.04 -1.82
N ILE A 126 4.53 -8.61 -0.66
CA ILE A 126 3.59 -8.00 0.29
C ILE A 126 4.14 -6.65 0.79
N LEU A 127 5.40 -6.63 1.24
CA LEU A 127 6.03 -5.43 1.79
C LEU A 127 6.14 -4.31 0.77
N LEU A 128 6.57 -4.62 -0.45
CA LEU A 128 6.71 -3.63 -1.52
C LEU A 128 5.36 -3.00 -1.87
N THR A 129 4.32 -3.81 -2.07
CA THR A 129 2.99 -3.29 -2.42
C THR A 129 2.37 -2.52 -1.26
N ARG A 130 2.36 -3.06 -0.05
CA ARG A 130 1.72 -2.38 1.08
C ARG A 130 2.42 -1.09 1.48
N THR A 131 3.76 -1.10 1.50
CA THR A 131 4.51 0.13 1.84
C THR A 131 4.31 1.21 0.79
N LEU A 132 4.12 0.83 -0.48
CA LEU A 132 3.81 1.76 -1.56
C LEU A 132 2.43 2.42 -1.41
N LEU A 133 1.43 1.67 -0.93
CA LEU A 133 0.02 2.07 -0.97
C LEU A 133 -0.54 2.60 0.36
N TRP A 134 -0.06 2.13 1.50
CA TRP A 134 -0.71 2.32 2.81
C TRP A 134 -0.87 3.78 3.24
N ASP A 135 0.11 4.63 2.92
CA ASP A 135 0.15 6.02 3.38
C ASP A 135 -0.03 6.99 2.20
N HIS A 136 -0.89 6.62 1.24
CA HIS A 136 -1.07 7.38 0.00
C HIS A 136 -1.55 8.81 0.25
N HIS A 137 -2.31 9.07 1.33
CA HIS A 137 -2.70 10.43 1.72
C HIS A 137 -1.50 11.30 2.09
N HIS A 138 -0.56 10.81 2.90
CA HIS A 138 0.67 11.51 3.23
C HIS A 138 1.54 11.73 1.99
N ILE A 139 1.68 10.68 1.16
CA ILE A 139 2.48 10.77 -0.07
C ILE A 139 1.88 11.81 -1.02
N ARG A 140 0.57 11.82 -1.20
CA ARG A 140 -0.11 12.84 -2.00
C ARG A 140 0.11 14.23 -1.42
N ASN A 141 -0.08 14.41 -0.12
CA ASN A 141 0.14 15.69 0.55
C ASN A 141 1.58 16.18 0.38
N LEU A 142 2.56 15.28 0.42
CA LEU A 142 3.96 15.59 0.13
C LEU A 142 4.13 16.13 -1.30
N PHE A 143 3.56 15.47 -2.31
CA PHE A 143 3.61 15.95 -3.69
C PHE A 143 2.81 17.24 -3.91
N GLU A 144 1.78 17.53 -3.10
CA GLU A 144 1.03 18.79 -3.20
C GLU A 144 1.81 19.99 -2.65
N HIS A 145 2.65 19.79 -1.63
CA HIS A 145 3.28 20.89 -0.91
C HIS A 145 4.79 21.01 -1.14
N ASP A 146 5.47 19.93 -1.56
CA ASP A 146 6.91 19.93 -1.82
C ASP A 146 7.21 19.68 -3.31
N HIS A 147 7.38 20.78 -4.05
CA HIS A 147 7.70 20.74 -5.47
C HIS A 147 9.11 20.19 -5.77
N HIS A 148 9.99 20.06 -4.77
CA HIS A 148 11.32 19.46 -4.96
C HIS A 148 11.26 17.92 -4.98
N VAL A 149 10.22 17.31 -4.41
CA VAL A 149 10.02 15.87 -4.48
C VAL A 149 9.39 15.48 -5.81
N ASN A 150 10.11 14.72 -6.62
CA ASN A 150 9.63 14.20 -7.90
C ASN A 150 9.25 12.73 -7.85
N LYS A 151 9.82 11.97 -6.90
CA LYS A 151 9.64 10.52 -6.78
C LYS A 151 9.49 10.13 -5.32
N ALA A 152 8.75 9.07 -5.05
CA ALA A 152 8.73 8.44 -3.73
C ALA A 152 8.76 6.91 -3.86
N GLY A 153 9.49 6.24 -2.98
CA GLY A 153 9.62 4.79 -3.02
C GLY A 153 10.36 4.22 -1.82
N LEU A 154 10.40 2.89 -1.71
CA LEU A 154 10.96 2.23 -0.53
C LEU A 154 12.47 2.49 -0.38
N CYS A 155 13.19 2.31 -1.48
CA CYS A 155 14.65 2.37 -1.51
C CYS A 155 15.10 3.24 -2.69
N PRO A 156 15.19 4.57 -2.54
CA PRO A 156 15.81 5.42 -3.55
C PRO A 156 17.24 4.99 -3.85
N ALA A 157 17.62 4.98 -5.11
CA ALA A 157 18.96 4.65 -5.54
C ALA A 157 19.81 5.90 -5.74
N ARG A 158 21.14 5.70 -5.76
CA ARG A 158 22.11 6.78 -5.96
C ARG A 158 22.00 7.48 -7.31
N GLY A 159 21.46 6.87 -8.37
CA GLY A 159 21.17 7.59 -9.62
C GLY A 159 19.76 8.13 -9.71
N GLY A 160 19.04 8.25 -8.59
CA GLY A 160 17.71 8.86 -8.52
C GLY A 160 16.59 8.04 -9.16
N TRP A 161 16.79 6.74 -9.40
CA TRP A 161 15.67 5.80 -9.58
C TRP A 161 15.25 5.20 -8.24
N ILE A 162 14.21 4.36 -8.22
CA ILE A 162 13.77 3.63 -7.03
C ILE A 162 14.02 2.15 -7.25
N TRP A 163 14.74 1.50 -6.34
CA TRP A 163 15.00 0.06 -6.43
C TRP A 163 13.69 -0.75 -6.47
N PHE A 164 13.73 -1.85 -7.23
CA PHE A 164 12.64 -2.80 -7.42
C PHE A 164 11.44 -2.32 -8.24
N ASN A 165 11.42 -1.06 -8.71
CA ASN A 165 10.32 -0.47 -9.49
C ASN A 165 8.95 -0.52 -8.76
N PHE A 166 8.93 -0.03 -7.52
CA PHE A 166 7.71 0.27 -6.78
C PHE A 166 7.77 1.72 -6.32
N PHE A 167 7.10 2.62 -7.03
CA PHE A 167 7.27 4.05 -6.78
C PHE A 167 6.05 4.90 -7.16
N TRP A 168 6.01 6.08 -6.57
CA TRP A 168 5.24 7.23 -7.01
C TRP A 168 6.14 8.19 -7.78
N VAL A 169 5.61 8.89 -8.78
CA VAL A 169 6.34 9.90 -9.54
C VAL A 169 5.40 10.96 -10.11
N ARG A 170 5.89 12.20 -10.24
CA ARG A 170 5.17 13.28 -10.93
C ARG A 170 5.12 13.05 -12.43
N GLY A 171 3.97 13.30 -13.06
CA GLY A 171 3.84 13.34 -14.52
C GLY A 171 4.82 14.32 -15.16
N SER A 172 4.96 15.51 -14.59
CA SER A 172 5.87 16.57 -15.07
C SER A 172 7.35 16.17 -15.00
N TYR A 173 7.70 15.25 -14.10
CA TYR A 173 9.04 14.66 -14.09
C TYR A 173 9.18 13.61 -15.22
N LEU A 174 8.16 12.76 -15.40
CA LEU A 174 8.15 11.74 -16.43
C LEU A 174 8.22 12.32 -17.86
N THR A 175 7.61 13.48 -18.12
CA THR A 175 7.73 14.14 -19.44
C THR A 175 9.17 14.52 -19.78
N ASN A 176 10.01 14.70 -18.76
CA ASN A 176 11.42 15.01 -18.91
C ASN A 176 12.32 13.76 -18.92
N CYS A 177 11.78 12.55 -18.67
CA CYS A 177 12.52 11.30 -18.82
C CYS A 177 12.76 10.98 -20.30
N LYS A 178 13.90 10.35 -20.60
CA LYS A 178 14.16 9.83 -21.94
C LYS A 178 13.07 8.85 -22.34
N LYS A 179 12.63 8.95 -23.60
CA LYS A 179 11.71 7.97 -24.18
C LYS A 179 12.26 6.56 -24.02
N THR A 180 11.44 5.63 -23.55
CA THR A 180 11.88 4.26 -23.35
C THR A 180 12.14 3.60 -24.72
N ARG A 181 13.01 2.59 -24.73
CA ARG A 181 13.29 1.80 -25.94
C ARG A 181 13.25 0.34 -25.57
N LYS A 182 12.73 -0.50 -26.48
CA LYS A 182 12.84 -1.95 -26.34
C LYS A 182 14.31 -2.33 -26.36
N ILE A 183 14.77 -2.95 -25.28
CA ILE A 183 16.16 -3.37 -25.09
C ILE A 183 16.21 -4.76 -24.47
N SER A 184 17.26 -5.50 -24.81
CA SER A 184 17.47 -6.88 -24.33
C SER A 184 17.89 -6.95 -22.86
N ASN A 185 18.51 -5.88 -22.33
CA ASN A 185 18.94 -5.84 -20.94
C ASN A 185 17.79 -5.36 -20.03
N ARG A 186 17.15 -6.31 -19.35
CA ARG A 186 16.06 -6.04 -18.39
C ARG A 186 16.41 -5.08 -17.25
N PHE A 187 17.67 -4.98 -16.84
CA PHE A 187 18.08 -4.13 -15.72
C PHE A 187 18.01 -2.64 -16.04
N ARG A 188 17.96 -2.29 -17.32
CA ARG A 188 17.86 -0.92 -17.82
C ARG A 188 16.47 -0.30 -17.66
N TYR A 189 15.50 -1.10 -17.24
CA TYR A 189 14.18 -0.59 -16.84
C TYR A 189 14.19 -0.13 -15.38
N GLU A 190 15.11 -0.63 -14.54
CA GLU A 190 15.26 -0.17 -13.16
C GLU A 190 15.91 1.22 -13.08
N ASP A 191 16.91 1.50 -13.93
CA ASP A 191 17.60 2.80 -13.94
C ASP A 191 16.87 3.88 -14.77
N TRP A 192 15.88 3.52 -15.59
CA TRP A 192 15.17 4.43 -16.50
C TRP A 192 14.58 5.66 -15.79
N LEU A 193 13.99 5.47 -14.62
CA LEU A 193 13.40 6.58 -13.84
C LEU A 193 14.45 7.65 -13.47
N GLY A 194 15.73 7.29 -13.47
CA GLY A 194 16.85 8.18 -13.24
C GLY A 194 17.32 9.00 -14.45
N THR A 195 16.71 8.84 -15.63
CA THR A 195 17.25 9.33 -16.92
C THR A 195 16.68 10.68 -17.41
N SER A 196 16.21 11.57 -16.52
CA SER A 196 15.63 12.86 -16.95
C SER A 196 16.65 13.78 -17.65
N TYR A 197 16.26 14.44 -18.76
CA TYR A 197 17.12 15.32 -19.56
C TYR A 197 17.75 16.47 -18.75
N GLN A 198 17.04 17.02 -17.78
CA GLN A 198 17.56 18.04 -16.85
C GLN A 198 18.81 17.59 -16.08
N ARG A 199 19.10 16.29 -16.02
CA ARG A 199 20.28 15.73 -15.33
C ARG A 199 21.51 15.63 -16.22
N GLU A 200 21.37 15.58 -17.54
CA GLU A 200 22.52 15.49 -18.45
C GLU A 200 23.21 16.84 -18.65
N THR A 201 22.49 17.93 -18.40
CA THR A 201 23.01 19.30 -18.50
C THR A 201 23.64 19.79 -17.20
N LEU A 202 23.47 19.06 -16.09
CA LEU A 202 24.14 19.38 -14.83
C LEU A 202 25.57 18.83 -14.86
N PRO A 203 26.57 19.59 -14.36
CA PRO A 203 27.92 19.06 -14.20
C PRO A 203 27.87 17.79 -13.32
N PRO A 204 28.74 16.79 -13.56
CA PRO A 204 28.78 15.60 -12.74
C PRO A 204 28.87 16.03 -11.27
N PRO A 205 27.93 15.57 -10.42
CA PRO A 205 27.79 16.11 -9.09
C PRO A 205 29.10 15.93 -8.33
N SER A 206 29.62 17.02 -7.77
CA SER A 206 30.88 17.05 -7.01
C SER A 206 30.85 16.11 -5.79
N SER A 207 29.64 15.75 -5.35
CA SER A 207 29.38 14.67 -4.41
C SER A 207 28.13 13.90 -4.84
N VAL A 208 28.23 12.58 -4.87
CA VAL A 208 27.21 11.73 -5.50
C VAL A 208 25.97 11.53 -4.60
N SER A 209 25.88 12.24 -3.47
CA SER A 209 24.66 12.39 -2.67
C SER A 209 23.63 13.32 -3.33
N GLN A 210 24.01 14.07 -4.37
CA GLN A 210 23.13 15.03 -5.04
C GLN A 210 21.98 14.44 -5.87
N LEU A 211 22.10 13.18 -6.26
CA LEU A 211 21.25 12.54 -7.26
C LEU A 211 19.95 11.93 -6.70
N SER A 212 19.83 11.78 -5.38
CA SER A 212 18.64 11.27 -4.69
C SER A 212 17.81 12.36 -4.03
N TYR A 213 18.19 13.64 -4.10
CA TYR A 213 17.53 14.74 -3.37
C TYR A 213 16.09 15.02 -3.82
N ASP A 214 15.63 14.48 -4.95
CA ASP A 214 14.24 14.57 -5.37
C ASP A 214 13.44 13.28 -5.13
N CYS A 215 14.04 12.31 -4.41
CA CYS A 215 13.40 11.07 -4.01
C CYS A 215 13.05 11.09 -2.51
N TYR A 216 11.79 10.88 -2.20
CA TYR A 216 11.30 10.61 -0.85
C TYR A 216 11.36 9.12 -0.53
N ASN A 217 11.96 8.78 0.60
CA ASN A 217 12.11 7.42 1.08
C ASN A 217 10.93 7.04 1.99
N LEU A 218 10.14 6.05 1.57
CA LEU A 218 8.95 5.61 2.30
C LEU A 218 9.28 4.90 3.63
N THR A 219 10.49 4.33 3.76
CA THR A 219 10.94 3.58 4.94
C THR A 219 11.33 4.49 6.09
N ASN A 220 12.16 5.50 5.82
CA ASN A 220 12.71 6.39 6.85
C ASN A 220 12.07 7.78 6.84
N LYS A 221 11.13 8.03 5.93
CA LYS A 221 10.37 9.29 5.80
C LYS A 221 11.27 10.51 5.62
N ARG A 222 12.35 10.35 4.85
CA ARG A 222 13.32 11.41 4.52
C ARG A 222 13.55 11.53 3.02
N ILE A 223 13.92 12.73 2.60
CA ILE A 223 14.31 13.03 1.22
C ILE A 223 15.83 12.85 1.08
N GLY A 224 16.31 12.38 -0.07
CA GLY A 224 17.74 12.51 -0.38
C GLY A 224 18.65 11.41 0.11
N ILE A 225 18.14 10.36 0.78
CA ILE A 225 18.95 9.26 1.29
C ILE A 225 18.94 8.09 0.30
N PRO A 226 20.03 7.89 -0.47
CA PRO A 226 20.11 6.77 -1.41
C PRO A 226 20.50 5.48 -0.70
N TYR A 227 20.23 4.36 -1.35
CA TYR A 227 20.72 3.03 -0.99
C TYR A 227 21.59 2.43 -2.08
N TYR A 228 22.62 1.72 -1.65
CA TYR A 228 23.33 0.74 -2.47
C TYR A 228 22.47 -0.52 -2.70
N PRO A 229 22.75 -1.31 -3.75
CA PRO A 229 21.96 -2.52 -4.05
C PRO A 229 21.86 -3.50 -2.86
N GLU A 230 22.97 -3.69 -2.14
CA GLU A 230 23.04 -4.57 -0.98
C GLU A 230 22.20 -4.01 0.18
N GLU A 231 22.26 -2.70 0.41
CA GLU A 231 21.47 -2.03 1.43
C GLU A 231 19.97 -2.08 1.10
N ALA A 232 19.58 -1.90 -0.16
CA ALA A 232 18.18 -2.00 -0.57
C ALA A 232 17.62 -3.40 -0.34
N CYS A 233 18.42 -4.44 -0.65
CA CYS A 233 18.09 -5.82 -0.34
C CYS A 233 18.03 -6.05 1.18
N LEU A 234 18.96 -5.47 1.94
CA LEU A 234 18.97 -5.53 3.39
C LEU A 234 17.76 -4.80 3.98
N VAL A 235 17.31 -3.65 3.46
CA VAL A 235 16.10 -2.96 3.93
C VAL A 235 14.88 -3.87 3.76
N LEU A 236 14.71 -4.49 2.59
CA LEU A 236 13.63 -5.47 2.40
C LEU A 236 13.73 -6.65 3.40
N ARG A 237 14.94 -7.12 3.67
CA ARG A 237 15.20 -8.17 4.67
C ARG A 237 15.19 -7.68 6.12
N ASN A 238 15.33 -6.38 6.39
CA ASN A 238 15.50 -5.78 7.72
C ASN A 238 14.23 -5.05 8.20
N LEU A 239 13.30 -4.77 7.30
CA LEU A 239 11.89 -4.57 7.63
C LEU A 239 11.31 -5.79 8.36
N PHE A 240 11.96 -6.95 8.21
CA PHE A 240 11.64 -8.24 8.84
C PHE A 240 11.93 -8.30 10.36
N PRO A 241 13.13 -8.04 10.92
CA PRO A 241 13.40 -8.10 12.36
C PRO A 241 12.71 -7.03 13.21
N ARG A 242 12.14 -5.96 12.63
CA ARG A 242 11.30 -5.01 13.41
C ARG A 242 9.91 -5.54 13.72
N PHE A 243 9.47 -6.58 13.01
CA PHE A 243 8.21 -7.24 13.25
C PHE A 243 8.40 -8.76 13.13
N HIS A 244 8.34 -9.49 14.24
CA HIS A 244 7.91 -10.90 14.12
C HIS A 244 6.61 -10.88 13.32
N TYR A 245 6.44 -11.72 12.29
CA TYR A 245 5.21 -11.72 11.54
C TYR A 245 4.56 -13.09 11.55
N GLN A 246 3.24 -13.08 11.57
CA GLN A 246 2.45 -14.29 11.53
C GLN A 246 1.37 -14.14 10.46
N VAL A 247 1.36 -15.06 9.51
CA VAL A 247 0.25 -15.18 8.57
C VAL A 247 -0.83 -16.03 9.23
N ILE A 248 -2.06 -15.50 9.28
CA ILE A 248 -3.25 -16.24 9.66
C ILE A 248 -3.96 -16.67 8.38
N ASP A 249 -4.01 -17.97 8.18
CA ASP A 249 -4.56 -18.65 7.01
C ASP A 249 -5.80 -19.50 7.34
N HIS A 250 -6.29 -19.44 8.59
CA HIS A 250 -7.54 -20.08 9.03
C HIS A 250 -8.48 -19.07 9.72
N PRO A 251 -9.81 -19.25 9.67
CA PRO A 251 -10.73 -18.32 10.32
C PRO A 251 -10.45 -18.24 11.83
N ILE A 252 -10.40 -17.01 12.35
CA ILE A 252 -10.22 -16.77 13.78
C ILE A 252 -11.50 -17.16 14.51
N GLU A 253 -11.36 -18.01 15.51
CA GLU A 253 -12.43 -18.36 16.44
C GLU A 253 -12.44 -17.40 17.63
N GLN A 254 -11.27 -17.13 18.21
CA GLN A 254 -11.12 -16.26 19.36
C GLN A 254 -9.74 -15.59 19.36
N ALA A 255 -9.65 -14.37 19.85
CA ALA A 255 -8.38 -13.72 20.16
C ALA A 255 -8.41 -12.97 21.49
N THR A 256 -7.34 -13.09 22.26
CA THR A 256 -7.15 -12.39 23.54
C THR A 256 -5.78 -11.69 23.57
N TYR A 257 -5.71 -10.51 24.18
CA TYR A 257 -4.47 -9.74 24.31
C TYR A 257 -4.24 -9.36 25.77
N GLY A 258 -3.03 -9.59 26.28
CA GLY A 258 -2.66 -9.28 27.65
C GLY A 258 -1.55 -10.18 28.19
N THR A 259 -1.57 -10.42 29.49
CA THR A 259 -0.70 -11.36 30.21
C THR A 259 -1.47 -12.65 30.55
N LEU A 260 -0.79 -13.63 31.15
CA LEU A 260 -1.44 -14.85 31.65
C LEU A 260 -2.50 -14.56 32.72
N GLU A 261 -2.28 -13.53 33.53
CA GLU A 261 -3.15 -13.19 34.67
C GLU A 261 -4.29 -12.24 34.27
N HIS A 262 -4.05 -11.39 33.27
CA HIS A 262 -4.96 -10.31 32.90
C HIS A 262 -4.97 -10.15 31.38
N TRP A 263 -6.14 -10.36 30.76
CA TRP A 263 -6.30 -10.29 29.32
C TRP A 263 -7.65 -9.68 28.96
N VAL A 264 -7.74 -9.18 27.73
CA VAL A 264 -8.98 -8.67 27.15
C VAL A 264 -9.30 -9.44 25.87
N ASN A 265 -10.59 -9.69 25.63
CA ASN A 265 -11.05 -10.27 24.37
C ASN A 265 -10.92 -9.22 23.27
N VAL A 266 -10.11 -9.51 22.27
CA VAL A 266 -9.86 -8.64 21.11
C VAL A 266 -10.35 -9.25 19.81
N THR A 267 -11.11 -10.35 19.84
CA THR A 267 -11.55 -11.09 18.65
C THR A 267 -12.18 -10.16 17.62
N GLN A 268 -13.18 -9.37 18.02
CA GLN A 268 -13.86 -8.48 17.09
C GLN A 268 -12.96 -7.33 16.61
N ARG A 269 -12.14 -6.75 17.48
CA ARG A 269 -11.22 -5.65 17.11
C ARG A 269 -10.14 -6.12 16.16
N LEU A 270 -9.55 -7.28 16.44
CA LEU A 270 -8.57 -7.94 15.59
C LEU A 270 -9.19 -8.29 14.24
N LEU A 271 -10.39 -8.88 14.22
CA LEU A 271 -11.11 -9.16 12.98
C LEU A 271 -11.41 -7.87 12.22
N CYS A 272 -11.98 -6.84 12.85
CA CYS A 272 -12.24 -5.56 12.20
C CYS A 272 -10.96 -4.93 11.64
N ALA A 273 -9.87 -4.92 12.40
CA ALA A 273 -8.58 -4.44 11.92
C ALA A 273 -8.09 -5.27 10.73
N LEU A 274 -8.06 -6.60 10.84
CA LEU A 274 -7.64 -7.48 9.74
C LEU A 274 -8.57 -7.41 8.52
N ILE A 275 -9.86 -7.15 8.68
CA ILE A 275 -10.81 -6.88 7.58
C ILE A 275 -10.47 -5.55 6.93
N GLN A 276 -10.25 -4.50 7.74
CA GLN A 276 -10.03 -3.14 7.26
C GLN A 276 -8.66 -2.95 6.64
N THR A 277 -7.64 -3.65 7.14
CA THR A 277 -6.25 -3.35 6.81
C THR A 277 -5.45 -4.57 6.35
N HIS A 278 -6.02 -5.79 6.40
CA HIS A 278 -5.38 -7.07 6.04
C HIS A 278 -4.05 -7.36 6.75
N SER A 279 -3.71 -6.53 7.73
CA SER A 279 -2.59 -6.70 8.64
C SER A 279 -2.71 -5.78 9.83
N VAL A 280 -2.25 -6.24 10.98
CA VAL A 280 -2.25 -5.42 12.18
C VAL A 280 -0.97 -5.62 12.95
N ILE A 281 -0.42 -4.53 13.48
CA ILE A 281 0.68 -4.60 14.45
C ILE A 281 0.07 -4.80 15.82
N ILE A 282 0.53 -5.82 16.53
CA ILE A 282 0.05 -6.15 17.88
C ILE A 282 0.61 -5.13 18.87
N ASN A 283 -0.22 -4.21 19.35
CA ASN A 283 0.14 -3.23 20.37
C ASN A 283 -1.10 -2.73 21.12
N ASN A 284 -0.91 -1.83 22.08
CA ASN A 284 -2.01 -1.19 22.82
C ASN A 284 -3.00 -0.42 21.93
N ALA A 285 -2.57 0.08 20.77
CA ALA A 285 -3.44 0.84 19.86
C ALA A 285 -4.49 -0.07 19.20
N LEU A 286 -4.15 -1.32 18.88
CA LEU A 286 -5.11 -2.33 18.42
C LEU A 286 -6.25 -2.55 19.44
N VAL A 287 -5.93 -2.41 20.72
CA VAL A 287 -6.84 -2.72 21.84
C VAL A 287 -7.55 -1.46 22.36
N GLY A 288 -7.05 -0.26 22.02
CA GLY A 288 -7.56 1.02 22.48
C GLY A 288 -7.30 1.32 23.97
N GLN A 289 -6.68 0.40 24.70
CA GLN A 289 -6.28 0.52 26.09
C GLN A 289 -5.14 -0.46 26.40
N ASP A 290 -4.30 -0.14 27.38
CA ASP A 290 -3.28 -1.07 27.88
C ASP A 290 -3.90 -1.98 28.97
N PRO A 291 -4.08 -3.30 28.71
CA PRO A 291 -4.67 -4.19 29.71
C PRO A 291 -3.75 -4.46 30.90
N CYS A 292 -2.43 -4.23 30.77
CA CYS A 292 -1.43 -4.51 31.80
C CYS A 292 -0.26 -3.52 31.69
N LEU A 293 -0.39 -2.34 32.31
CA LEU A 293 0.62 -1.29 32.25
C LEU A 293 2.00 -1.79 32.71
N GLY A 294 3.03 -1.51 31.91
CA GLY A 294 4.43 -1.86 32.22
C GLY A 294 4.78 -3.35 32.11
N ARG A 295 3.83 -4.22 31.76
CA ARG A 295 4.08 -5.66 31.54
C ARG A 295 4.11 -5.99 30.05
N LYS A 296 4.95 -6.97 29.69
CA LYS A 296 4.99 -7.56 28.34
C LYS A 296 3.69 -8.32 28.08
N LYS A 297 3.02 -7.98 26.99
CA LYS A 297 1.76 -8.61 26.59
C LYS A 297 1.96 -9.53 25.40
N GLN A 298 0.99 -10.40 25.19
CA GLN A 298 0.94 -11.33 24.07
C GLN A 298 -0.48 -11.36 23.51
N LEU A 299 -0.59 -11.54 22.20
CA LEU A 299 -1.82 -11.89 21.51
C LEU A 299 -1.88 -13.42 21.40
N SER A 300 -2.95 -14.01 21.92
CA SER A 300 -3.28 -15.43 21.73
C SER A 300 -4.46 -15.53 20.77
N ILE A 301 -4.33 -16.30 19.70
CA ILE A 301 -5.36 -16.50 18.68
C ILE A 301 -5.69 -17.99 18.59
N SER A 302 -6.96 -18.33 18.79
CA SER A 302 -7.51 -19.66 18.49
C SER A 302 -8.16 -19.63 17.12
N LEU A 303 -7.84 -20.61 16.28
CA LEU A 303 -8.35 -20.74 14.92
C LEU A 303 -9.39 -21.86 14.85
N LYS A 304 -10.35 -21.77 13.92
CA LYS A 304 -11.42 -22.78 13.77
C LYS A 304 -10.94 -24.20 13.45
N ASN A 305 -9.69 -24.38 13.03
CA ASN A 305 -9.08 -25.69 12.83
C ASN A 305 -8.51 -26.30 14.14
N GLY A 306 -8.73 -25.64 15.29
CA GLY A 306 -8.23 -26.05 16.60
C GLY A 306 -6.79 -25.61 16.90
N SER A 307 -6.10 -24.97 15.95
CA SER A 307 -4.74 -24.47 16.20
C SER A 307 -4.74 -23.19 17.03
N LYS A 308 -3.65 -23.00 17.79
CA LYS A 308 -3.44 -21.82 18.64
C LYS A 308 -2.12 -21.14 18.29
N ILE A 309 -2.18 -19.83 18.11
CA ILE A 309 -1.04 -18.97 17.78
C ILE A 309 -0.81 -18.01 18.96
N ILE A 310 0.43 -17.90 19.43
CA ILE A 310 0.82 -16.96 20.49
C ILE A 310 1.88 -16.02 19.94
N LEU A 311 1.62 -14.72 20.02
CA LEU A 311 2.42 -13.67 19.39
C LEU A 311 2.78 -12.59 20.41
N GLY A 312 4.02 -12.14 20.40
CA GLY A 312 4.47 -11.03 21.26
C GLY A 312 3.98 -9.66 20.76
N GLU A 313 4.08 -8.65 21.62
CA GLU A 313 3.95 -7.25 21.21
C GLU A 313 4.89 -6.88 20.06
N ASN A 314 4.44 -5.95 19.22
CA ASN A 314 5.09 -5.51 17.97
C ASN A 314 5.24 -6.62 16.93
N THR A 315 4.44 -7.68 17.00
CA THR A 315 4.33 -8.65 15.91
C THR A 315 3.36 -8.12 14.85
N LEU A 316 3.72 -8.21 13.57
CA LEU A 316 2.84 -7.95 12.43
C LEU A 316 2.02 -9.19 12.08
N VAL A 317 0.73 -9.14 12.32
CA VAL A 317 -0.19 -10.18 11.86
C VAL A 317 -0.61 -9.85 10.44
N LEU A 318 -0.54 -10.82 9.53
CA LEU A 318 -1.04 -10.74 8.16
C LEU A 318 -2.25 -11.68 8.02
N PHE A 319 -3.34 -11.24 7.40
CA PHE A 319 -4.50 -12.09 7.15
C PHE A 319 -4.52 -12.57 5.69
N ALA A 320 -4.52 -13.88 5.47
CA ALA A 320 -4.42 -14.48 4.13
C ALA A 320 -5.74 -15.02 3.57
N ILE A 321 -6.81 -15.10 4.36
CA ILE A 321 -8.10 -15.60 3.88
C ILE A 321 -8.96 -14.41 3.45
N PRO A 322 -9.67 -14.46 2.31
CA PRO A 322 -10.79 -13.58 2.07
C PRO A 322 -11.84 -13.80 3.18
N ILE A 323 -11.99 -12.84 4.09
CA ILE A 323 -13.06 -12.90 5.08
C ILE A 323 -14.37 -12.82 4.29
N PRO A 324 -15.29 -13.79 4.41
CA PRO A 324 -16.64 -13.59 3.91
C PRO A 324 -17.18 -12.37 4.64
N ILE A 325 -17.27 -11.25 3.93
CA ILE A 325 -17.65 -9.94 4.48
C ILE A 325 -18.98 -10.15 5.21
N PRO A 326 -19.05 -10.05 6.54
CA PRO A 326 -20.33 -9.93 7.19
C PRO A 326 -20.84 -8.53 6.83
N ILE A 327 -22.11 -8.48 6.40
CA ILE A 327 -22.90 -7.26 6.20
C ILE A 327 -22.60 -6.27 7.34
N PRO A 328 -22.47 -4.94 7.08
CA PRO A 328 -22.05 -3.98 8.08
C PRO A 328 -22.92 -4.08 9.34
N ILE A 329 -22.32 -4.52 10.45
CA ILE A 329 -22.93 -4.34 11.76
C ILE A 329 -22.64 -2.88 12.15
N PRO A 330 -23.65 -2.05 12.47
CA PRO A 330 -23.42 -0.68 12.90
C PRO A 330 -22.50 -0.69 14.12
N ILE A 331 -21.33 -0.05 13.99
CA ILE A 331 -20.49 0.23 15.15
C ILE A 331 -21.26 1.27 15.97
N PRO A 332 -21.56 1.03 17.26
CA PRO A 332 -22.13 2.06 18.11
C PRO A 332 -21.10 3.19 18.22
N ILE A 333 -21.40 4.34 17.64
CA ILE A 333 -20.65 5.56 17.87
C ILE A 333 -20.80 5.88 19.37
N PRO A 334 -19.71 6.04 20.14
CA PRO A 334 -19.81 6.52 21.51
C PRO A 334 -20.49 7.88 21.48
N THR A 335 -21.71 7.95 21.98
CA THR A 335 -22.44 9.21 22.11
C THR A 335 -21.66 10.06 23.10
N LEU A 336 -21.00 11.11 22.62
CA LEU A 336 -20.53 12.18 23.49
C LEU A 336 -21.78 12.79 24.15
N ALA A 337 -22.00 12.44 25.41
CA ALA A 337 -22.98 13.11 26.25
C ALA A 337 -22.53 14.55 26.45
N HIS A 338 -22.93 15.45 25.56
CA HIS A 338 -22.94 16.88 25.84
C HIS A 338 -23.99 17.13 26.92
N LYS A 339 -23.54 17.20 28.18
CA LYS A 339 -24.28 17.90 29.23
C LYS A 339 -24.25 19.41 28.93
N THR A 340 -25.16 19.88 28.11
CA THR A 340 -25.55 21.30 28.10
C THR A 340 -26.61 21.50 29.18
N ALA A 341 -26.17 21.89 30.37
CA ALA A 341 -27.06 22.50 31.35
C ALA A 341 -27.33 23.95 30.90
N SER A 342 -28.45 24.17 30.21
CA SER A 342 -28.99 25.52 29.99
C SER A 342 -29.87 25.89 31.18
N THR A 343 -29.35 26.75 32.05
CA THR A 343 -30.13 27.45 33.06
C THR A 343 -31.08 28.42 32.34
N PRO A 344 -32.40 28.43 32.65
CA PRO A 344 -33.32 29.37 32.01
C PRO A 344 -33.09 30.79 32.56
N ILE A 345 -32.87 31.73 31.64
CA ILE A 345 -32.86 33.17 31.91
C ILE A 345 -34.30 33.61 32.18
N PRO A 346 -34.62 34.32 33.29
CA PRO A 346 -35.97 34.80 33.53
C PRO A 346 -36.30 35.97 32.58
N LEU A 347 -37.46 35.89 31.93
CA LEU A 347 -38.02 36.98 31.12
C LEU A 347 -38.34 38.22 31.99
N PRO A 348 -38.13 39.44 31.46
CA PRO A 348 -38.46 40.67 32.18
C PRO A 348 -39.99 40.83 32.32
N LYS A 349 -40.41 41.21 33.52
CA LYS A 349 -41.82 41.46 33.87
C LYS A 349 -42.37 42.62 33.05
N SER A 350 -43.54 42.43 32.44
CA SER A 350 -44.32 43.47 31.77
C SER A 350 -44.77 44.53 32.77
N ILE A 351 -44.57 45.79 32.40
CA ILE A 351 -45.03 46.98 33.13
C ILE A 351 -46.50 47.20 32.75
N THR A 352 -47.41 47.11 33.72
CA THR A 352 -48.79 47.59 33.59
C THR A 352 -48.86 49.08 33.94
N PRO A 353 -49.61 49.91 33.19
CA PRO A 353 -49.87 51.29 33.56
C PRO A 353 -50.99 51.34 34.61
N GLY A 354 -50.74 52.02 35.73
CA GLY A 354 -51.74 52.24 36.78
C GLY A 354 -52.82 53.26 36.37
N PRO A 355 -54.04 53.18 36.92
CA PRO A 355 -55.09 54.15 36.67
C PRO A 355 -54.87 55.42 37.50
N LYS A 356 -55.47 56.52 37.05
CA LYS A 356 -55.40 57.87 37.63
C LYS A 356 -55.75 57.95 39.11
#